data_AF-A0A212RZA6-F1
#
_entry.id   AF-A0A212RZA6-F1
#
_cell.length_a   1.000
_cell.length_b   1.000
_cell.length_c   1.000
_cell.angle_alpha   90.00
_cell.angle_beta   90.00
_cell.angle_gamma   90.00
#
_symmetry.space_group_name_H-M   'P 1'
#
loop_
_entity.id
_entity.type
_entity.pdbx_description
1 polymer ?
#
loop_
_entity_poly.entity_id
_entity_poly.type
_entity_poly.pdbx_seq_one_letter_code
_entity_poly.pdbx_strand_id
1 'polypeptide(L)'
;MSQPDIQEAQIPEVSVAVDEIPRDGFCVAGSGKAKALFVRTPKGVAAFQATCPHYGLPLDAASLCDGRLYCPFHKASFAMTDGRLIDPPALHGLDRYPVRQEHGRAIARLEKMKRGTDAVGTLDPSAANTRFLIVGSGAAATAAATTMRRRGFVGEILMIGQEADPPYDRPSLSKDFIAGPLPDSAVWLEGQGFYERYGLSYVEGQAERIDIGSRRVTLADGRHFEADALLVATGSRPRMPAIPGVDLAGVLTLRSLADARQLARLAAGQARLVIVGGGFIAVEASVFLGRRGIAVTILSAEAAPLADRLGPDVAGAVLRLVESRGVRVERGARVVALEGQTAVRGVRLDDGRLLEASHVLMAAGAVPATDMLVGARLEADRGVRTDAYLAIGDSVYAAGDIAAYPDPLDHAPARVEHWRAACQQGMQAGLNMMGHLAPFQKPPFFWSNIAGQGLDAVGRPAGYERLILKGDPDRQDFIAYYIKGGRAIAASGMNRKAELIAFMHLMETGRLPDPTFLGAERSLQTLVQPWDGRAAS
;
A
#
# COMPACT_ATOMS: atom_id res chain seq x y z
N MET A 1 -17.42 -12.46 -53.42
CA MET A 1 -16.51 -12.19 -52.29
C MET A 1 -17.35 -12.16 -51.04
N SER A 2 -17.44 -13.30 -50.35
CA SER A 2 -18.17 -13.47 -49.09
C SER A 2 -17.44 -12.74 -47.97
N GLN A 3 -18.20 -11.99 -47.16
CA GLN A 3 -17.72 -11.36 -45.93
C GLN A 3 -17.16 -12.41 -44.98
N PRO A 4 -16.07 -12.13 -44.24
CA PRO A 4 -15.60 -13.04 -43.21
C PRO A 4 -16.60 -13.05 -42.04
N ASP A 5 -17.06 -14.25 -41.68
CA ASP A 5 -17.81 -14.51 -40.44
C ASP A 5 -17.01 -14.00 -39.24
N ILE A 6 -17.55 -13.00 -38.55
CA ILE A 6 -17.09 -12.63 -37.21
C ILE A 6 -17.65 -13.71 -36.28
N GLN A 7 -16.85 -14.75 -36.01
CA GLN A 7 -17.15 -15.67 -34.91
C GLN A 7 -17.18 -14.89 -33.60
N GLU A 8 -18.35 -14.75 -32.99
CA GLU A 8 -18.47 -14.29 -31.61
C GLU A 8 -17.61 -15.19 -30.73
N ALA A 9 -16.59 -14.61 -30.07
CA ALA A 9 -15.74 -15.37 -29.16
C ALA A 9 -16.61 -15.97 -28.04
N GLN A 10 -16.67 -17.30 -27.98
CA GLN A 10 -17.46 -18.02 -26.97
C GLN A 10 -16.98 -17.64 -25.57
N ILE A 11 -17.88 -17.08 -24.76
CA ILE A 11 -17.56 -16.71 -23.38
C ILE A 11 -17.23 -17.99 -22.59
N PRO A 12 -16.07 -18.08 -21.92
CA PRO A 12 -15.69 -19.28 -21.22
C PRO A 12 -16.62 -19.55 -20.03
N GLU A 13 -16.94 -20.83 -19.81
CA GLU A 13 -17.64 -21.31 -18.62
C GLU A 13 -16.68 -22.09 -17.73
N VAL A 14 -16.82 -21.92 -16.41
CA VAL A 14 -16.08 -22.68 -15.39
C VAL A 14 -17.12 -23.40 -14.54
N SER A 15 -16.90 -24.69 -14.26
CA SER A 15 -17.81 -25.45 -13.42
C SER A 15 -17.10 -26.13 -12.26
N VAL A 16 -17.82 -26.28 -11.16
CA VAL A 16 -17.40 -27.03 -9.96
C VAL A 16 -18.58 -27.85 -9.45
N ALA A 17 -18.32 -29.02 -8.86
CA ALA A 17 -19.41 -29.75 -8.23
C ALA A 17 -19.89 -28.95 -7.00
N VAL A 18 -21.20 -28.88 -6.76
CA VAL A 18 -21.72 -28.02 -5.69
C VAL A 18 -21.17 -28.47 -4.33
N ASP A 19 -21.13 -29.77 -4.09
CA ASP A 19 -20.56 -30.42 -2.89
C ASP A 19 -19.07 -30.16 -2.66
N GLU A 20 -18.29 -29.89 -3.71
CA GLU A 20 -16.88 -29.46 -3.61
C GLU A 20 -16.73 -28.01 -3.09
N ILE A 21 -17.78 -27.19 -3.15
CA ILE A 21 -17.76 -25.83 -2.59
C ILE A 21 -17.95 -25.94 -1.07
N PRO A 22 -16.98 -25.51 -0.23
CA PRO A 22 -17.11 -25.59 1.23
C PRO A 22 -18.30 -24.75 1.73
N ARG A 23 -18.93 -25.18 2.84
CA ARG A 23 -20.04 -24.43 3.46
C ARG A 23 -19.58 -23.11 4.07
N ASP A 24 -18.41 -23.12 4.67
CA ASP A 24 -17.77 -22.06 5.43
C ASP A 24 -16.51 -21.52 4.72
N GLY A 25 -16.45 -21.65 3.39
CA GLY A 25 -15.27 -21.30 2.62
C GLY A 25 -15.54 -21.00 1.16
N PHE A 26 -14.50 -21.14 0.35
CA PHE A 26 -14.54 -20.96 -1.09
C PHE A 26 -13.73 -22.05 -1.78
N CYS A 27 -13.94 -22.22 -3.08
CA CYS A 27 -13.05 -22.99 -3.93
C CYS A 27 -12.78 -22.20 -5.22
N VAL A 28 -11.55 -22.30 -5.73
CA VAL A 28 -11.20 -21.76 -7.05
C VAL A 28 -11.20 -22.91 -8.06
N ALA A 29 -11.96 -22.76 -9.13
CA ALA A 29 -12.03 -23.74 -10.22
C ALA A 29 -11.60 -23.12 -11.56
N GLY A 30 -11.27 -23.98 -12.52
CA GLY A 30 -10.83 -23.60 -13.86
C GLY A 30 -9.31 -23.54 -14.04
N SER A 31 -8.87 -23.14 -15.23
CA SER A 31 -7.45 -23.17 -15.62
C SER A 31 -7.06 -21.92 -16.44
N GLY A 32 -5.77 -21.58 -16.41
CA GLY A 32 -5.25 -20.40 -17.10
C GLY A 32 -5.99 -19.12 -16.70
N LYS A 33 -6.48 -18.38 -17.71
CA LYS A 33 -7.27 -17.15 -17.52
C LYS A 33 -8.76 -17.42 -17.23
N ALA A 34 -9.24 -18.64 -17.46
CA ALA A 34 -10.62 -19.03 -17.21
C ALA A 34 -10.73 -19.65 -15.81
N LYS A 35 -10.65 -18.80 -14.77
CA LYS A 35 -10.79 -19.20 -13.37
C LYS A 35 -11.87 -18.40 -12.67
N ALA A 36 -12.61 -19.05 -11.79
CA ALA A 36 -13.60 -18.41 -10.92
C ALA A 36 -13.49 -18.92 -9.48
N LEU A 37 -13.75 -18.03 -8.54
CA LEU A 37 -13.86 -18.31 -7.12
C LEU A 37 -15.34 -18.51 -6.78
N PHE A 38 -15.70 -19.70 -6.31
CA PHE A 38 -17.07 -20.07 -5.95
C PHE A 38 -17.27 -20.05 -4.44
N VAL A 39 -18.42 -19.56 -4.01
CA VAL A 39 -18.81 -19.50 -2.60
C VAL A 39 -20.26 -19.92 -2.44
N ARG A 40 -20.59 -20.49 -1.28
CA ARG A 40 -21.98 -20.69 -0.86
C ARG A 40 -22.47 -19.45 -0.12
N THR A 41 -23.60 -18.92 -0.54
CA THR A 41 -24.32 -17.83 0.12
C THR A 41 -25.73 -18.31 0.52
N PRO A 42 -26.44 -17.58 1.39
CA PRO A 42 -27.85 -17.88 1.69
C PRO A 42 -28.76 -17.83 0.46
N LYS A 43 -28.34 -17.14 -0.61
CA LYS A 43 -29.07 -17.01 -1.88
C LYS A 43 -28.67 -18.08 -2.91
N GLY A 44 -27.83 -19.05 -2.54
CA GLY A 44 -27.28 -20.07 -3.44
C GLY A 44 -25.79 -19.88 -3.71
N VAL A 45 -25.29 -20.50 -4.78
CA VAL A 45 -23.88 -20.39 -5.17
C VAL A 45 -23.62 -19.08 -5.90
N ALA A 46 -22.59 -18.35 -5.48
CA ALA A 46 -22.07 -17.18 -6.19
C ALA A 46 -20.67 -17.48 -6.75
N ALA A 47 -20.31 -16.79 -7.84
CA ALA A 47 -18.99 -16.88 -8.44
C ALA A 47 -18.40 -15.49 -8.68
N PHE A 48 -17.11 -15.37 -8.39
CA PHE A 48 -16.33 -14.15 -8.48
C PHE A 48 -15.05 -14.35 -9.28
N GLN A 49 -14.44 -13.23 -9.67
CA GLN A 49 -13.06 -13.18 -10.17
C GLN A 49 -12.11 -13.90 -9.21
N ALA A 50 -11.29 -14.82 -9.74
CA ALA A 50 -10.32 -15.60 -8.96
C ALA A 50 -8.94 -14.91 -8.77
N THR A 51 -8.85 -13.65 -9.17
CA THR A 51 -7.65 -12.82 -9.05
C THR A 51 -7.98 -11.51 -8.36
N CYS A 52 -7.04 -11.00 -7.56
CA CYS A 52 -7.20 -9.74 -6.86
C CYS A 52 -7.15 -8.58 -7.88
N PRO A 53 -8.15 -7.69 -7.93
CA PRO A 53 -8.19 -6.58 -8.89
C PRO A 53 -7.09 -5.53 -8.69
N HIS A 54 -6.29 -5.61 -7.61
CA HIS A 54 -5.13 -4.75 -7.43
C HIS A 54 -4.03 -5.03 -8.48
N TYR A 55 -3.63 -6.30 -8.65
CA TYR A 55 -2.53 -6.70 -9.55
C TYR A 55 -2.79 -7.96 -10.36
N GLY A 56 -4.01 -8.47 -10.34
CA GLY A 56 -4.35 -9.74 -10.97
C GLY A 56 -3.70 -10.94 -10.29
N LEU A 57 -3.17 -10.81 -9.07
CA LEU A 57 -2.56 -11.93 -8.34
C LEU A 57 -3.62 -12.95 -7.90
N PRO A 58 -3.31 -14.26 -7.90
CA PRO A 58 -4.27 -15.31 -7.55
C PRO A 58 -4.89 -15.15 -6.15
N LEU A 59 -6.16 -15.57 -6.01
CA LEU A 59 -6.89 -15.66 -4.74
C LEU A 59 -7.08 -17.10 -4.26
N ASP A 60 -6.41 -18.07 -4.88
CA ASP A 60 -6.46 -19.49 -4.48
C ASP A 60 -5.95 -19.73 -3.06
N ALA A 61 -4.92 -18.99 -2.63
CA ALA A 61 -4.40 -19.00 -1.26
C ALA A 61 -4.97 -17.87 -0.39
N ALA A 62 -6.12 -17.29 -0.74
CA ALA A 62 -6.75 -16.25 0.07
C ALA A 62 -7.18 -16.79 1.45
N SER A 63 -7.21 -15.89 2.44
CA SER A 63 -7.65 -16.23 3.79
C SER A 63 -9.04 -15.67 4.05
N LEU A 64 -9.86 -16.43 4.74
CA LEU A 64 -11.22 -16.04 5.10
C LEU A 64 -11.29 -15.76 6.60
N CYS A 65 -11.72 -14.56 6.97
CA CYS A 65 -11.98 -14.19 8.37
C CYS A 65 -13.32 -13.46 8.44
N ASP A 66 -14.27 -13.99 9.20
CA ASP A 66 -15.59 -13.40 9.46
C ASP A 66 -16.31 -12.90 8.19
N GLY A 67 -16.32 -13.74 7.14
CA GLY A 67 -16.97 -13.43 5.87
C GLY A 67 -16.22 -12.45 4.95
N ARG A 68 -14.95 -12.17 5.27
CA ARG A 68 -14.05 -11.31 4.50
C ARG A 68 -12.96 -12.14 3.85
N LEU A 69 -12.87 -12.07 2.52
CA LEU A 69 -11.82 -12.70 1.73
C LEU A 69 -10.61 -11.76 1.64
N TYR A 70 -9.48 -12.14 2.23
CA TYR A 70 -8.24 -11.37 2.17
C TYR A 70 -7.30 -11.91 1.09
N CYS A 71 -6.87 -11.03 0.19
CA CYS A 71 -5.79 -11.32 -0.75
C CYS A 71 -4.51 -11.65 0.03
N PRO A 72 -3.82 -12.76 -0.28
CA PRO A 72 -2.68 -13.21 0.52
C PRO A 72 -1.44 -12.33 0.34
N PHE A 73 -1.40 -11.50 -0.70
CA PHE A 73 -0.26 -10.65 -1.02
C PHE A 73 -0.40 -9.29 -0.32
N HIS A 74 -1.28 -8.42 -0.82
CA HIS A 74 -1.36 -7.02 -0.37
C HIS A 74 -2.52 -6.74 0.58
N LYS A 75 -3.25 -7.78 1.01
CA LYS A 75 -4.31 -7.71 2.02
C LYS A 75 -5.49 -6.78 1.67
N ALA A 76 -5.70 -6.55 0.37
CA ALA A 76 -7.01 -6.11 -0.12
C ALA A 76 -8.05 -7.13 0.31
N SER A 77 -9.22 -6.68 0.75
CA SER A 77 -10.26 -7.59 1.25
C SER A 77 -11.62 -7.31 0.62
N PHE A 78 -12.39 -8.38 0.47
CA PHE A 78 -13.67 -8.37 -0.25
C PHE A 78 -14.74 -9.07 0.58
N ALA A 79 -15.99 -8.60 0.49
CA ALA A 79 -17.09 -9.30 1.15
C ALA A 79 -17.43 -10.57 0.38
N MET A 80 -17.54 -11.69 1.08
CA MET A 80 -17.93 -12.97 0.48
C MET A 80 -19.37 -12.99 -0.04
N THR A 81 -20.23 -12.09 0.46
CA THR A 81 -21.63 -11.99 0.04
C THR A 81 -21.82 -11.57 -1.40
N ASP A 82 -21.03 -10.61 -1.86
CA ASP A 82 -21.27 -9.88 -3.11
C ASP A 82 -20.00 -9.43 -3.83
N GLY A 83 -18.82 -9.72 -3.29
CA GLY A 83 -17.53 -9.34 -3.87
C GLY A 83 -17.17 -7.87 -3.68
N ARG A 84 -17.96 -7.07 -2.95
CA ARG A 84 -17.68 -5.65 -2.75
C ARG A 84 -16.32 -5.47 -2.06
N LEU A 85 -15.61 -4.39 -2.41
CA LEU A 85 -14.37 -4.01 -1.74
C LEU A 85 -14.68 -3.62 -0.29
N ILE A 86 -13.94 -4.20 0.66
CA ILE A 86 -13.98 -3.81 2.08
C ILE A 86 -12.73 -3.01 2.44
N ASP A 87 -11.54 -3.53 2.12
CA ASP A 87 -10.29 -2.80 2.35
C ASP A 87 -9.43 -2.79 1.08
N PRO A 88 -8.74 -1.67 0.80
CA PRO A 88 -7.79 -1.53 -0.31
C PRO A 88 -6.49 -2.32 -0.02
N PRO A 89 -5.50 -2.42 -0.94
CA PRO A 89 -5.15 -1.49 -2.03
C PRO A 89 -5.92 -1.63 -3.35
N ALA A 90 -6.82 -2.61 -3.50
CA ALA A 90 -7.69 -2.63 -4.68
C ALA A 90 -8.57 -1.37 -4.72
N LEU A 91 -8.87 -0.86 -5.92
CA LEU A 91 -9.75 0.30 -6.13
C LEU A 91 -11.21 -0.08 -6.35
N HIS A 92 -11.50 -1.37 -6.47
CA HIS A 92 -12.84 -1.88 -6.69
C HIS A 92 -13.01 -3.33 -6.25
N GLY A 93 -14.28 -3.76 -6.09
CA GLY A 93 -14.64 -5.13 -5.75
C GLY A 93 -14.30 -6.15 -6.83
N LEU A 94 -14.47 -7.43 -6.50
CA LEU A 94 -14.31 -8.54 -7.43
C LEU A 94 -15.40 -8.49 -8.51
N ASP A 95 -15.04 -8.87 -9.73
CA ASP A 95 -16.06 -9.10 -10.75
C ASP A 95 -16.93 -10.28 -10.38
N ARG A 96 -18.24 -10.17 -10.66
CA ARG A 96 -19.25 -11.19 -10.40
C ARG A 96 -19.61 -11.86 -11.71
N TYR A 97 -19.83 -13.16 -11.66
CA TYR A 97 -20.24 -13.96 -12.81
C TYR A 97 -21.63 -14.55 -12.59
N PRO A 98 -22.50 -14.57 -13.61
CA PRO A 98 -23.76 -15.30 -13.51
C PRO A 98 -23.49 -16.79 -13.32
N VAL A 99 -24.20 -17.40 -12.36
CA VAL A 99 -24.09 -18.82 -12.03
C VAL A 99 -25.42 -19.50 -12.27
N ARG A 100 -25.38 -20.59 -13.04
CA ARG A 100 -26.48 -21.56 -13.14
C ARG A 100 -26.10 -22.86 -12.43
N GLN A 101 -27.08 -23.57 -11.91
CA GLN A 101 -26.88 -24.89 -11.29
C GLN A 101 -27.59 -25.96 -12.11
N GLU A 102 -26.84 -26.96 -12.57
CA GLU A 102 -27.35 -28.06 -13.38
C GLU A 102 -26.66 -29.36 -12.99
N HIS A 103 -27.45 -30.44 -12.86
CA HIS A 103 -26.93 -31.78 -12.56
C HIS A 103 -25.94 -31.82 -11.37
N GLY A 104 -26.21 -31.05 -10.31
CA GLY A 104 -25.37 -30.99 -9.11
C GLY A 104 -24.09 -30.15 -9.26
N ARG A 105 -23.92 -29.42 -10.38
CA ARG A 105 -22.77 -28.55 -10.64
C ARG A 105 -23.17 -27.08 -10.64
N ALA A 106 -22.31 -26.22 -10.12
CA ALA A 106 -22.40 -24.78 -10.31
C ALA A 106 -21.54 -24.39 -11.52
N ILE A 107 -22.12 -23.65 -12.47
CA ILE A 107 -21.48 -23.26 -13.72
C ILE A 107 -21.50 -21.74 -13.81
N ALA A 108 -20.31 -21.12 -13.75
CA ALA A 108 -20.11 -19.69 -13.90
C ALA A 108 -19.76 -19.36 -15.35
N ARG A 109 -20.56 -18.52 -16.01
CA ARG A 109 -20.20 -17.94 -17.31
C ARG A 109 -19.35 -16.70 -17.04
N LEU A 110 -18.11 -16.65 -17.51
CA LEU A 110 -17.15 -15.58 -17.18
C LEU A 110 -17.41 -14.26 -17.92
N GLU A 111 -18.68 -13.89 -18.04
CA GLU A 111 -19.15 -12.59 -18.45
C GLU A 111 -19.36 -11.75 -17.19
N LYS A 112 -18.64 -10.63 -17.10
CA LYS A 112 -18.77 -9.71 -15.97
C LYS A 112 -20.20 -9.20 -15.88
N MET A 113 -20.88 -9.48 -14.76
CA MET A 113 -22.17 -8.86 -14.47
C MET A 113 -22.00 -7.34 -14.34
N LYS A 114 -22.96 -6.57 -14.85
CA LYS A 114 -23.02 -5.13 -14.57
C LYS A 114 -23.04 -4.94 -13.06
N ARG A 115 -22.03 -4.24 -12.54
CA ARG A 115 -21.96 -3.90 -11.11
C ARG A 115 -23.14 -2.97 -10.80
N GLY A 116 -24.01 -3.37 -9.87
CA GLY A 116 -25.16 -2.56 -9.43
C GLY A 116 -24.72 -1.32 -8.66
N THR A 117 -24.85 -1.33 -7.32
CA THR A 117 -24.49 -0.25 -6.39
C THR A 117 -23.00 0.15 -6.35
N ASP A 118 -22.16 -0.47 -7.19
CA ASP A 118 -20.73 -0.17 -7.40
C ASP A 118 -20.47 0.42 -8.81
N ALA A 119 -21.53 0.81 -9.51
CA ALA A 119 -21.43 1.65 -10.70
C ALA A 119 -20.65 2.91 -10.33
N VAL A 120 -19.66 3.26 -11.15
CA VAL A 120 -18.93 4.51 -10.96
C VAL A 120 -19.95 5.62 -11.20
N GLY A 121 -20.28 6.39 -10.17
CA GLY A 121 -21.14 7.55 -10.29
C GLY A 121 -20.56 8.50 -11.33
N THR A 122 -21.43 9.08 -12.14
CA THR A 122 -21.05 10.12 -13.09
C THR A 122 -21.24 11.48 -12.44
N LEU A 123 -20.39 12.44 -12.80
CA LEU A 123 -20.65 13.85 -12.50
C LEU A 123 -22.05 14.20 -13.01
N ASP A 124 -22.90 14.74 -12.13
CA ASP A 124 -24.17 15.34 -12.52
C ASP A 124 -23.93 16.84 -12.71
N PRO A 125 -24.05 17.38 -13.94
CA PRO A 125 -23.87 18.80 -14.19
C PRO A 125 -24.78 19.70 -13.32
N SER A 126 -25.94 19.20 -12.89
CA SER A 126 -26.84 19.94 -12.00
C SER A 126 -26.35 20.03 -10.55
N ALA A 127 -25.46 19.12 -10.13
CA ALA A 127 -24.82 19.09 -8.81
C ALA A 127 -23.39 19.67 -8.82
N ALA A 128 -22.93 20.22 -9.95
CA ALA A 128 -21.57 20.75 -10.11
C ALA A 128 -21.25 21.96 -9.20
N ASN A 129 -22.27 22.56 -8.57
CA ASN A 129 -22.08 23.63 -7.58
C ASN A 129 -21.44 23.13 -6.28
N THR A 130 -21.45 21.82 -6.00
CA THR A 130 -20.70 21.24 -4.88
C THR A 130 -19.37 20.70 -5.36
N ARG A 131 -18.27 21.23 -4.83
CA ARG A 131 -16.90 20.89 -5.21
C ARG A 131 -16.12 20.34 -4.04
N PHE A 132 -15.54 19.16 -4.22
CA PHE A 132 -14.54 18.59 -3.34
C PHE A 132 -13.15 18.70 -3.97
N LEU A 133 -12.19 19.19 -3.20
CA LEU A 133 -10.81 19.35 -3.63
C LEU A 133 -9.91 18.34 -2.93
N ILE A 134 -9.00 17.72 -3.68
CA ILE A 134 -7.99 16.79 -3.16
C ILE A 134 -6.61 17.30 -3.57
N VAL A 135 -5.73 17.59 -2.61
CA VAL A 135 -4.35 18.00 -2.87
C VAL A 135 -3.43 16.81 -2.69
N GLY A 136 -2.87 16.33 -3.80
CA GLY A 136 -2.12 15.10 -3.91
C GLY A 136 -2.73 14.16 -4.97
N SER A 137 -1.89 13.34 -5.59
CA SER A 137 -2.29 12.34 -6.61
C SER A 137 -1.82 10.92 -6.29
N GLY A 138 -1.41 10.66 -5.04
CA GLY A 138 -0.98 9.34 -4.56
C GLY A 138 -2.11 8.45 -4.03
N ALA A 139 -1.75 7.31 -3.42
CA ALA A 139 -2.66 6.29 -2.88
C ALA A 139 -3.90 6.83 -2.15
N ALA A 140 -3.71 7.74 -1.19
CA ALA A 140 -4.81 8.30 -0.40
C ALA A 140 -5.79 9.09 -1.29
N ALA A 141 -5.27 9.94 -2.17
CA ALA A 141 -6.08 10.74 -3.09
C ALA A 141 -6.86 9.86 -4.08
N THR A 142 -6.19 8.87 -4.67
CA THR A 142 -6.83 7.90 -5.58
C THR A 142 -7.92 7.10 -4.88
N ALA A 143 -7.65 6.58 -3.67
CA ALA A 143 -8.63 5.82 -2.91
C ALA A 143 -9.83 6.69 -2.50
N ALA A 144 -9.61 7.94 -2.11
CA ALA A 144 -10.69 8.89 -1.77
C ALA A 144 -11.58 9.17 -2.99
N ALA A 145 -10.99 9.60 -4.12
CA ALA A 145 -11.73 9.96 -5.32
C ALA A 145 -12.55 8.79 -5.89
N THR A 146 -11.92 7.61 -5.99
CA THR A 146 -12.60 6.40 -6.47
C THR A 146 -13.70 5.93 -5.53
N THR A 147 -13.49 6.02 -4.21
CA THR A 147 -14.51 5.70 -3.21
C THR A 147 -15.71 6.64 -3.33
N MET A 148 -15.47 7.95 -3.40
CA MET A 148 -16.55 8.95 -3.49
C MET A 148 -17.42 8.71 -4.73
N ARG A 149 -16.81 8.49 -5.90
CA ARG A 149 -17.54 8.19 -7.13
C ARG A 149 -18.32 6.89 -7.05
N ARG A 150 -17.72 5.82 -6.52
CA ARG A 150 -18.40 4.52 -6.34
C ARG A 150 -19.54 4.57 -5.34
N ARG A 151 -19.50 5.51 -4.39
CA ARG A 151 -20.56 5.74 -3.40
C ARG A 151 -21.61 6.74 -3.85
N GLY A 152 -21.54 7.18 -5.12
CA GLY A 152 -22.57 8.01 -5.73
C GLY A 152 -22.40 9.51 -5.50
N PHE A 153 -21.21 9.99 -5.13
CA PHE A 153 -20.96 11.42 -5.14
C PHE A 153 -20.99 11.95 -6.58
N VAL A 154 -21.94 12.84 -6.85
CA VAL A 154 -22.22 13.40 -8.18
C VAL A 154 -21.68 14.81 -8.39
N GLY A 155 -21.12 15.46 -7.36
CA GLY A 155 -20.51 16.79 -7.46
C GLY A 155 -19.12 16.78 -8.12
N GLU A 156 -18.49 17.94 -8.25
CA GLU A 156 -17.14 18.05 -8.81
C GLU A 156 -16.09 17.48 -7.83
N ILE A 157 -15.19 16.65 -8.35
CA ILE A 157 -13.95 16.28 -7.64
C ILE A 157 -12.80 16.82 -8.46
N LEU A 158 -12.06 17.76 -7.87
CA LEU A 158 -10.84 18.31 -8.45
C LEU A 158 -9.64 17.76 -7.70
N MET A 159 -8.72 17.13 -8.43
CA MET A 159 -7.42 16.68 -7.92
C MET A 159 -6.33 17.66 -8.35
N ILE A 160 -5.46 18.06 -7.42
CA ILE A 160 -4.29 18.89 -7.68
C ILE A 160 -3.04 18.07 -7.36
N GLY A 161 -2.08 17.98 -8.28
CA GLY A 161 -0.84 17.24 -8.06
C GLY A 161 0.33 17.77 -8.87
N GLN A 162 1.55 17.48 -8.43
CA GLN A 162 2.78 17.93 -9.08
C GLN A 162 3.31 16.97 -10.16
N GLU A 163 2.70 15.80 -10.33
CA GLU A 163 3.17 14.75 -11.24
C GLU A 163 2.25 14.68 -12.47
N ALA A 164 2.80 14.71 -13.69
CA ALA A 164 2.01 14.59 -14.92
C ALA A 164 1.49 13.16 -15.18
N ASP A 165 2.14 12.15 -14.59
CA ASP A 165 1.78 10.75 -14.74
C ASP A 165 0.41 10.45 -14.07
N PRO A 166 -0.41 9.53 -14.63
CA PRO A 166 -1.63 9.08 -13.97
C PRO A 166 -1.30 8.38 -12.65
N PRO A 167 -2.27 8.18 -11.74
CA PRO A 167 -2.01 7.48 -10.48
C PRO A 167 -1.36 6.11 -10.69
N TYR A 168 -0.28 5.87 -9.96
CA TYR A 168 0.57 4.70 -10.10
C TYR A 168 0.90 4.08 -8.74
N ASP A 169 1.22 2.80 -8.73
CA ASP A 169 1.69 2.09 -7.55
C ASP A 169 3.13 2.45 -7.21
N ARG A 170 3.30 3.17 -6.10
CA ARG A 170 4.61 3.59 -5.58
C ARG A 170 5.45 2.43 -5.00
N PRO A 171 4.88 1.42 -4.31
CA PRO A 171 5.61 0.23 -3.86
C PRO A 171 6.42 -0.50 -4.95
N SER A 172 5.99 -0.45 -6.21
CA SER A 172 6.68 -1.08 -7.34
C SER A 172 7.99 -0.39 -7.73
N LEU A 173 8.16 0.89 -7.35
CA LEU A 173 9.29 1.72 -7.77
C LEU A 173 10.63 1.29 -7.15
N SER A 174 10.62 0.65 -5.97
CA SER A 174 11.81 0.06 -5.35
C SER A 174 12.04 -1.41 -5.70
N LYS A 175 11.18 -1.98 -6.56
CA LYS A 175 11.13 -3.42 -6.85
C LYS A 175 11.31 -3.68 -8.35
N ASP A 176 10.32 -4.29 -8.98
CA ASP A 176 10.38 -4.76 -10.36
C ASP A 176 10.62 -3.62 -11.37
N PHE A 177 10.16 -2.40 -11.07
CA PHE A 177 10.35 -1.25 -11.97
C PHE A 177 11.83 -0.90 -12.19
N ILE A 178 12.63 -0.93 -11.12
CA ILE A 178 14.08 -0.65 -11.22
C ILE A 178 14.91 -1.90 -11.51
N ALA A 179 14.27 -3.07 -11.60
CA ALA A 179 14.91 -4.34 -11.86
C ALA A 179 15.19 -4.60 -13.36
N GLY A 180 14.46 -3.93 -14.26
CA GLY A 180 14.59 -4.12 -15.71
C GLY A 180 13.67 -3.18 -16.52
N PRO A 181 13.68 -3.27 -17.86
CA PRO A 181 12.91 -2.37 -18.73
C PRO A 181 11.41 -2.73 -18.69
N LEU A 182 10.70 -2.27 -17.67
CA LEU A 182 9.24 -2.23 -17.67
C LEU A 182 8.77 -0.89 -18.26
N PRO A 183 7.71 -0.89 -19.10
CA PRO A 183 7.08 0.36 -19.49
C PRO A 183 6.43 1.03 -18.27
N ASP A 184 6.33 2.36 -18.27
CA ASP A 184 5.67 3.11 -17.18
C ASP A 184 4.24 2.63 -16.92
N SER A 185 3.54 2.17 -17.96
CA SER A 185 2.20 1.61 -17.86
C SER A 185 2.10 0.37 -16.97
N ALA A 186 3.21 -0.31 -16.66
CA ALA A 186 3.23 -1.45 -15.77
C ALA A 186 2.93 -1.08 -14.30
N VAL A 187 3.11 0.19 -13.92
CA VAL A 187 2.83 0.66 -12.55
C VAL A 187 1.59 1.53 -12.44
N TRP A 188 0.96 1.93 -13.55
CA TRP A 188 -0.28 2.72 -13.52
C TRP A 188 -1.44 1.89 -12.97
N LEU A 189 -2.21 2.44 -12.02
CA LEU A 189 -3.26 1.69 -11.32
C LEU A 189 -4.47 1.37 -12.22
N GLU A 190 -4.88 2.33 -13.06
CA GLU A 190 -6.05 2.23 -13.96
C GLU A 190 -5.76 2.85 -15.35
N GLY A 191 -4.48 3.06 -15.65
CA GLY A 191 -3.99 3.65 -16.90
C GLY A 191 -4.35 5.13 -17.11
N GLN A 192 -4.17 5.63 -18.34
CA GLN A 192 -4.40 7.04 -18.70
C GLN A 192 -5.87 7.46 -18.60
N GLY A 193 -6.81 6.52 -18.79
CA GLY A 193 -8.25 6.79 -18.72
C GLY A 193 -8.79 6.94 -17.29
N PHE A 194 -7.93 6.99 -16.26
CA PHE A 194 -8.36 7.07 -14.86
C PHE A 194 -9.30 8.25 -14.59
N TYR A 195 -8.88 9.48 -14.96
CA TYR A 195 -9.65 10.69 -14.66
C TYR A 195 -11.00 10.71 -15.39
N GLU A 196 -11.03 10.32 -16.67
CA GLU A 196 -12.26 10.21 -17.45
C GLU A 196 -13.21 9.14 -16.87
N ARG A 197 -12.68 7.94 -16.58
CA ARG A 197 -13.46 6.82 -16.02
C ARG A 197 -14.20 7.19 -14.75
N TYR A 198 -13.60 8.03 -13.90
CA TYR A 198 -14.15 8.47 -12.63
C TYR A 198 -14.73 9.89 -12.68
N GLY A 199 -14.81 10.55 -13.84
CA GLY A 199 -15.32 11.92 -13.96
C GLY A 199 -14.61 12.90 -13.02
N LEU A 200 -13.28 12.88 -13.03
CA LEU A 200 -12.42 13.70 -12.17
C LEU A 200 -11.73 14.79 -12.99
N SER A 201 -11.64 15.99 -12.43
CA SER A 201 -10.78 17.05 -12.95
C SER A 201 -9.38 16.89 -12.37
N TYR A 202 -8.33 17.09 -13.17
CA TYR A 202 -6.95 17.11 -12.70
C TYR A 202 -6.27 18.42 -13.07
N VAL A 203 -5.58 19.02 -12.11
CA VAL A 203 -4.73 20.20 -12.31
C VAL A 203 -3.31 19.84 -11.90
N GLU A 204 -2.41 19.87 -12.88
CA GLU A 204 -0.98 19.79 -12.61
C GLU A 204 -0.48 21.12 -12.03
N GLY A 205 0.19 21.04 -10.88
CA GLY A 205 0.85 22.18 -10.24
C GLY A 205 1.32 21.90 -8.81
N GLN A 206 2.31 22.68 -8.39
CA GLN A 206 2.85 22.66 -7.03
C GLN A 206 1.97 23.52 -6.11
N ALA A 207 1.40 22.94 -5.06
CA ALA A 207 0.73 23.72 -4.02
C ALA A 207 1.77 24.50 -3.20
N GLU A 208 1.64 25.82 -3.17
CA GLU A 208 2.48 26.71 -2.37
C GLU A 208 1.82 27.05 -1.02
N ARG A 209 0.49 27.17 -1.02
CA ARG A 209 -0.30 27.44 0.20
C ARG A 209 -1.59 26.64 0.22
N ILE A 210 -1.90 26.04 1.35
CA ILE A 210 -3.17 25.36 1.64
C ILE A 210 -3.70 25.93 2.96
N ASP A 211 -4.75 26.75 2.86
CA ASP A 211 -5.38 27.40 4.01
C ASP A 211 -6.54 26.54 4.52
N ILE A 212 -6.36 25.97 5.71
CA ILE A 212 -7.36 25.08 6.32
C ILE A 212 -8.64 25.83 6.69
N GLY A 213 -8.53 27.09 7.12
CA GLY A 213 -9.69 27.88 7.57
C GLY A 213 -10.58 28.30 6.39
N SER A 214 -9.97 28.69 5.27
CA SER A 214 -10.72 29.12 4.09
C SER A 214 -10.91 28.03 3.02
N ARG A 215 -10.50 26.78 3.26
CA ARG A 215 -10.56 25.66 2.28
C ARG A 215 -9.97 26.04 0.90
N ARG A 216 -8.90 26.81 0.90
CA ARG A 216 -8.31 27.40 -0.32
C ARG A 216 -6.91 26.88 -0.57
N VAL A 217 -6.63 26.54 -1.82
CA VAL A 217 -5.32 26.11 -2.30
C VAL A 217 -4.80 27.13 -3.31
N THR A 218 -3.57 27.58 -3.12
CA THR A 218 -2.83 28.43 -4.04
C THR A 218 -1.65 27.66 -4.59
N LEU A 219 -1.52 27.63 -5.92
CA LEU A 219 -0.41 27.03 -6.61
C LEU A 219 0.73 28.04 -6.78
N ALA A 220 1.95 27.53 -6.99
CA ALA A 220 3.14 28.35 -7.21
C ALA A 220 3.06 29.26 -8.46
N ASP A 221 2.14 28.97 -9.39
CA ASP A 221 1.87 29.81 -10.57
C ASP A 221 0.78 30.87 -10.35
N GLY A 222 0.29 31.01 -9.11
CA GLY A 222 -0.72 31.99 -8.70
C GLY A 222 -2.18 31.55 -8.91
N ARG A 223 -2.45 30.40 -9.54
CA ARG A 223 -3.81 29.86 -9.62
C ARG A 223 -4.32 29.51 -8.21
N HIS A 224 -5.61 29.73 -7.98
CA HIS A 224 -6.25 29.44 -6.70
C HIS A 224 -7.55 28.66 -6.89
N PHE A 225 -7.83 27.81 -5.92
CA PHE A 225 -8.99 26.91 -5.92
C PHE A 225 -9.63 26.89 -4.53
N GLU A 226 -10.96 26.96 -4.49
CA GLU A 226 -11.78 26.87 -3.28
C GLU A 226 -12.76 25.70 -3.43
N ALA A 227 -13.21 25.14 -2.30
CA ALA A 227 -14.04 23.95 -2.27
C ALA A 227 -14.93 23.90 -1.02
N ASP A 228 -16.04 23.16 -1.12
CA ASP A 228 -16.92 22.86 0.00
C ASP A 228 -16.26 21.90 1.00
N ALA A 229 -15.46 20.96 0.50
CA ALA A 229 -14.62 20.10 1.34
C ALA A 229 -13.23 19.91 0.71
N LEU A 230 -12.22 19.75 1.57
CA LEU A 230 -10.82 19.64 1.18
C LEU A 230 -10.17 18.40 1.81
N LEU A 231 -9.49 17.59 0.98
CA LEU A 231 -8.59 16.53 1.43
C LEU A 231 -7.12 16.92 1.17
N VAL A 232 -6.33 16.98 2.23
CA VAL A 232 -4.87 17.12 2.18
C VAL A 232 -4.23 15.74 2.14
N ALA A 233 -3.74 15.34 0.98
CA ALA A 233 -3.10 14.05 0.71
C ALA A 233 -1.69 14.23 0.10
N THR A 234 -0.95 15.24 0.56
CA THR A 234 0.38 15.59 0.02
C THR A 234 1.48 14.58 0.38
N GLY A 235 1.20 13.66 1.31
CA GLY A 235 2.10 12.57 1.69
C GLY A 235 3.41 13.08 2.29
N SER A 236 4.52 12.46 1.89
CA SER A 236 5.87 12.74 2.38
C SER A 236 6.87 12.91 1.24
N ARG A 237 7.98 13.59 1.55
CA ARG A 237 9.16 13.74 0.69
C ARG A 237 10.37 12.98 1.27
N PRO A 238 11.34 12.55 0.45
CA PRO A 238 12.60 12.01 0.94
C PRO A 238 13.27 12.97 1.93
N ARG A 239 13.78 12.43 3.03
CA ARG A 239 14.63 13.20 3.95
C ARG A 239 15.98 13.40 3.28
N MET A 240 16.38 14.66 3.15
CA MET A 240 17.71 15.06 2.71
C MET A 240 18.48 15.56 3.93
N PRO A 241 19.37 14.75 4.53
CA PRO A 241 20.21 15.20 5.63
C PRO A 241 21.09 16.37 5.19
N ALA A 242 21.38 17.30 6.10
CA ALA A 242 22.27 18.43 5.84
C ALA A 242 23.74 17.97 5.85
N ILE A 243 24.14 17.27 4.79
CA ILE A 243 25.50 16.77 4.56
C ILE A 243 26.10 17.60 3.40
N PRO A 244 27.35 18.08 3.49
CA PRO A 244 28.00 18.74 2.37
C PRO A 244 27.99 17.87 1.09
N GLY A 245 27.66 18.46 -0.05
CA GLY A 245 27.63 17.80 -1.36
C GLY A 245 26.34 17.04 -1.71
N VAL A 246 25.27 17.17 -0.91
CA VAL A 246 23.97 16.52 -1.19
C VAL A 246 23.25 17.03 -2.45
N ASP A 247 23.70 18.17 -2.97
CA ASP A 247 23.24 18.81 -4.20
C ASP A 247 24.08 18.43 -5.44
N LEU A 248 25.14 17.64 -5.28
CA LEU A 248 25.95 17.16 -6.40
C LEU A 248 25.13 16.29 -7.37
N ALA A 249 25.45 16.39 -8.66
CA ALA A 249 24.87 15.48 -9.65
C ALA A 249 25.21 14.02 -9.31
N GLY A 250 24.27 13.10 -9.54
CA GLY A 250 24.40 11.69 -9.15
C GLY A 250 23.95 11.39 -7.71
N VAL A 251 23.57 12.40 -6.93
CA VAL A 251 22.77 12.21 -5.71
C VAL A 251 21.30 12.07 -6.11
N LEU A 252 20.73 10.91 -5.82
CA LEU A 252 19.40 10.48 -6.22
C LEU A 252 18.51 10.27 -5.00
N THR A 253 17.20 10.34 -5.22
CA THR A 253 16.18 9.88 -4.27
C THR A 253 15.38 8.73 -4.88
N LEU A 254 14.46 8.16 -4.10
CA LEU A 254 13.45 7.24 -4.61
C LEU A 254 12.11 7.50 -3.93
N ARG A 255 11.30 8.35 -4.56
CA ARG A 255 9.91 8.60 -4.17
C ARG A 255 9.00 8.63 -5.39
N SER A 256 9.35 9.37 -6.43
CA SER A 256 8.51 9.57 -7.62
C SER A 256 8.80 8.57 -8.74
N LEU A 257 7.90 8.46 -9.72
CA LEU A 257 8.17 7.70 -10.94
C LEU A 257 9.36 8.29 -11.71
N ALA A 258 9.55 9.61 -11.67
CA ALA A 258 10.73 10.27 -12.24
C ALA A 258 12.04 9.82 -11.56
N ASP A 259 12.04 9.67 -10.23
CA ASP A 259 13.18 9.15 -9.48
C ASP A 259 13.50 7.71 -9.90
N ALA A 260 12.45 6.87 -9.97
CA ALA A 260 12.59 5.48 -10.36
C ALA A 260 13.12 5.34 -11.80
N ARG A 261 12.68 6.20 -12.72
CA ARG A 261 13.22 6.28 -14.09
C ARG A 261 14.71 6.62 -14.11
N GLN A 262 15.19 7.47 -13.19
CA GLN A 262 16.63 7.76 -13.06
C GLN A 262 17.41 6.52 -12.60
N LEU A 263 16.93 5.81 -11.57
CA LEU A 263 17.55 4.56 -11.10
C LEU A 263 17.49 3.44 -12.15
N ALA A 264 16.40 3.36 -12.92
CA ALA A 264 16.25 2.40 -14.01
C ALA A 264 17.30 2.60 -15.12
N ARG A 265 17.84 3.81 -15.31
CA ARG A 265 18.88 4.11 -16.31
C ARG A 265 20.31 3.74 -15.89
N LEU A 266 20.54 3.36 -14.64
CA LEU A 266 21.89 3.01 -14.17
C LEU A 266 22.46 1.80 -14.93
N ALA A 267 23.65 1.94 -15.52
CA ALA A 267 24.28 0.88 -16.29
C ALA A 267 25.19 0.00 -15.42
N ALA A 268 25.05 -1.33 -15.56
CA ALA A 268 25.94 -2.31 -14.94
C ALA A 268 27.40 -2.09 -15.38
N GLY A 269 28.36 -2.33 -14.48
CA GLY A 269 29.79 -2.14 -14.76
C GLY A 269 30.25 -0.67 -14.83
N GLN A 270 29.34 0.30 -14.93
CA GLN A 270 29.63 1.74 -14.91
C GLN A 270 29.17 2.43 -13.61
N ALA A 271 28.12 1.89 -12.98
CA ALA A 271 27.58 2.42 -11.73
C ALA A 271 28.17 1.72 -10.49
N ARG A 272 28.62 2.54 -9.53
CA ARG A 272 28.86 2.14 -8.14
C ARG A 272 27.92 2.96 -7.28
N LEU A 273 26.92 2.30 -6.71
CA LEU A 273 25.85 2.93 -5.95
C LEU A 273 26.11 2.77 -4.45
N VAL A 274 26.17 3.90 -3.75
CA VAL A 274 26.09 3.92 -2.29
C VAL A 274 24.68 4.34 -1.88
N ILE A 275 24.03 3.57 -1.01
CA ILE A 275 22.73 3.91 -0.43
C ILE A 275 22.95 4.42 0.99
N VAL A 276 22.50 5.65 1.28
CA VAL A 276 22.61 6.25 2.62
C VAL A 276 21.30 6.05 3.36
N GLY A 277 21.32 5.17 4.36
CA GLY A 277 20.17 4.74 5.17
C GLY A 277 19.94 3.24 5.11
N GLY A 278 19.60 2.62 6.23
CA GLY A 278 19.37 1.17 6.38
C GLY A 278 17.90 0.74 6.43
N GLY A 279 16.98 1.56 5.89
CA GLY A 279 15.54 1.30 5.93
C GLY A 279 15.04 0.32 4.85
N PHE A 280 13.72 0.09 4.81
CA PHE A 280 13.08 -0.82 3.84
C PHE A 280 13.39 -0.47 2.39
N ILE A 281 13.34 0.81 2.01
CA ILE A 281 13.70 1.25 0.66
C ILE A 281 15.13 0.85 0.29
N ALA A 282 16.07 0.92 1.24
CA ALA A 282 17.46 0.56 1.00
C ALA A 282 17.63 -0.94 0.77
N VAL A 283 17.05 -1.77 1.65
CA VAL A 283 17.15 -3.24 1.52
C VAL A 283 16.39 -3.77 0.30
N GLU A 284 15.29 -3.13 -0.11
CA GLU A 284 14.59 -3.49 -1.34
C GLU A 284 15.41 -3.08 -2.57
N ALA A 285 15.67 -1.78 -2.73
CA ALA A 285 16.28 -1.24 -3.94
C ALA A 285 17.68 -1.81 -4.18
N SER A 286 18.45 -2.05 -3.12
CA SER A 286 19.79 -2.65 -3.23
C SER A 286 19.77 -4.02 -3.87
N VAL A 287 18.83 -4.89 -3.51
CA VAL A 287 18.77 -6.25 -4.05
C VAL A 287 18.33 -6.24 -5.50
N PHE A 288 17.34 -5.41 -5.87
CA PHE A 288 16.87 -5.31 -7.25
C PHE A 288 17.91 -4.69 -8.18
N LEU A 289 18.62 -3.65 -7.73
CA LEU A 289 19.72 -3.04 -8.50
C LEU A 289 20.95 -3.96 -8.54
N GLY A 290 21.26 -4.66 -7.44
CA GLY A 290 22.35 -5.64 -7.38
C GLY A 290 22.17 -6.79 -8.38
N ARG A 291 20.93 -7.27 -8.57
CA ARG A 291 20.61 -8.30 -9.59
C ARG A 291 20.93 -7.86 -11.02
N ARG A 292 21.02 -6.55 -11.29
CA ARG A 292 21.44 -6.00 -12.58
C ARG A 292 22.96 -5.95 -12.75
N GLY A 293 23.73 -6.38 -11.75
CA GLY A 293 25.20 -6.27 -11.75
C GLY A 293 25.71 -4.89 -11.35
N ILE A 294 24.89 -4.05 -10.71
CA ILE A 294 25.33 -2.79 -10.12
C ILE A 294 26.01 -3.11 -8.78
N ALA A 295 27.20 -2.56 -8.54
CA ALA A 295 27.85 -2.69 -7.24
C ALA A 295 27.14 -1.77 -6.23
N VAL A 296 26.47 -2.36 -5.23
CA VAL A 296 25.68 -1.63 -4.24
C VAL A 296 26.27 -1.79 -2.84
N THR A 297 26.46 -0.68 -2.14
CA THR A 297 26.79 -0.65 -0.71
C THR A 297 25.73 0.14 0.05
N ILE A 298 25.12 -0.45 1.07
CA ILE A 298 24.26 0.24 2.04
C ILE A 298 25.13 0.76 3.18
N LEU A 299 24.96 2.04 3.53
CA LEU A 299 25.53 2.66 4.71
C LEU A 299 24.41 2.99 5.71
N SER A 300 24.51 2.41 6.89
CA SER A 300 23.60 2.69 8.00
C SER A 300 24.37 3.29 9.16
N ALA A 301 23.92 4.44 9.64
CA ALA A 301 24.44 5.03 10.89
C ALA A 301 24.06 4.20 12.13
N GLU A 302 22.96 3.45 12.05
CA GLU A 302 22.54 2.51 13.10
C GLU A 302 23.40 1.24 13.04
N ALA A 303 23.76 0.70 14.20
CA ALA A 303 24.44 -0.59 14.31
C ALA A 303 23.51 -1.78 13.95
N ALA A 304 22.20 -1.62 14.18
CA ALA A 304 21.18 -2.62 13.93
C ALA A 304 20.01 -2.03 13.11
N PRO A 305 20.21 -1.76 11.80
CA PRO A 305 19.14 -1.21 10.98
C PRO A 305 17.91 -2.12 10.97
N LEU A 306 16.72 -1.51 10.94
CA LEU A 306 15.40 -2.16 11.04
C LEU A 306 15.02 -2.73 12.42
N ALA A 307 15.91 -2.75 13.41
CA ALA A 307 15.63 -3.35 14.72
C ALA A 307 14.46 -2.67 15.46
N ASP A 308 14.32 -1.34 15.36
CA ASP A 308 13.18 -0.62 15.96
C ASP A 308 11.82 -1.04 15.38
N ARG A 309 11.82 -1.61 14.16
CA ARG A 309 10.61 -2.03 13.45
C ARG A 309 10.36 -3.54 13.47
N LEU A 310 11.40 -4.35 13.68
CA LEU A 310 11.32 -5.81 13.56
C LEU A 310 11.91 -6.56 14.76
N GLY A 311 12.49 -5.85 15.73
CA GLY A 311 13.37 -6.47 16.72
C GLY A 311 14.70 -6.93 16.12
N PRO A 312 15.72 -7.16 16.97
CA PRO A 312 17.08 -7.45 16.52
C PRO A 312 17.21 -8.76 15.74
N ASP A 313 16.49 -9.81 16.14
CA ASP A 313 16.62 -11.14 15.52
C ASP A 313 16.11 -11.15 14.08
N VAL A 314 14.90 -10.62 13.86
CA VAL A 314 14.29 -10.54 12.53
C VAL A 314 15.04 -9.54 11.64
N ALA A 315 15.42 -8.38 12.18
CA ALA A 315 16.24 -7.42 11.46
C ALA A 315 17.58 -8.03 11.02
N GLY A 316 18.26 -8.76 11.90
CA GLY A 316 19.50 -9.44 11.60
C GLY A 316 19.37 -10.46 10.47
N ALA A 317 18.31 -11.26 10.47
CA ALA A 317 18.03 -12.23 9.40
C ALA A 317 17.72 -11.54 8.05
N VAL A 318 16.98 -10.43 8.07
CA VAL A 318 16.73 -9.60 6.88
C VAL A 318 18.05 -9.08 6.28
N LEU A 319 18.96 -8.57 7.12
CA LEU A 319 20.25 -8.07 6.64
C LEU A 319 21.13 -9.18 6.09
N ARG A 320 21.17 -10.36 6.74
CA ARG A 320 21.87 -11.53 6.22
C ARG A 320 21.32 -11.99 4.87
N LEU A 321 20.00 -11.96 4.69
CA LEU A 321 19.37 -12.25 3.39
C LEU A 321 19.79 -11.25 2.31
N VAL A 322 19.90 -9.96 2.63
CA VAL A 322 20.36 -8.94 1.69
C VAL A 322 21.84 -9.16 1.33
N GLU A 323 22.69 -9.39 2.34
CA GLU A 323 24.12 -9.70 2.18
C GLU A 323 24.34 -10.97 1.34
N SER A 324 23.51 -12.00 1.52
CA SER A 324 23.57 -13.24 0.74
C SER A 324 23.22 -13.04 -0.74
N ARG A 325 22.73 -11.86 -1.14
CA ARG A 325 22.51 -11.46 -2.55
C ARG A 325 23.65 -10.61 -3.11
N GLY A 326 24.77 -10.51 -2.40
CA GLY A 326 25.97 -9.78 -2.84
C GLY A 326 25.94 -8.28 -2.56
N VAL A 327 24.95 -7.79 -1.80
CA VAL A 327 24.89 -6.40 -1.34
C VAL A 327 25.83 -6.23 -0.15
N ARG A 328 26.70 -5.22 -0.17
CA ARG A 328 27.51 -4.87 1.00
C ARG A 328 26.69 -4.00 1.95
N VAL A 329 26.72 -4.30 3.24
CA VAL A 329 26.06 -3.49 4.28
C VAL A 329 27.09 -3.05 5.31
N GLU A 330 27.34 -1.75 5.43
CA GLU A 330 28.14 -1.17 6.51
C GLU A 330 27.23 -0.56 7.58
N ARG A 331 27.34 -1.07 8.80
CA ARG A 331 26.52 -0.69 9.95
C ARG A 331 27.36 0.19 10.88
N GLY A 332 26.72 1.11 11.59
CA GLY A 332 27.42 2.10 12.41
C GLY A 332 28.29 3.08 11.60
N ALA A 333 28.11 3.16 10.28
CA ALA A 333 28.88 4.02 9.39
C ALA A 333 28.15 5.34 9.19
N ARG A 334 28.74 6.44 9.68
CA ARG A 334 28.14 7.78 9.53
C ARG A 334 28.77 8.51 8.35
N VAL A 335 27.91 8.97 7.44
CA VAL A 335 28.32 9.82 6.33
C VAL A 335 28.49 11.25 6.82
N VAL A 336 29.62 11.88 6.49
CA VAL A 336 29.93 13.28 6.88
C VAL A 336 30.05 14.22 5.69
N ALA A 337 30.31 13.72 4.49
CA ALA A 337 30.30 14.50 3.25
C ALA A 337 30.14 13.60 2.02
N LEU A 338 29.59 14.17 0.94
CA LEU A 338 29.67 13.60 -0.39
C LEU A 338 30.73 14.37 -1.18
N GLU A 339 31.69 13.67 -1.77
CA GLU A 339 32.82 14.29 -2.44
C GLU A 339 32.63 14.30 -3.95
N GLY A 340 32.94 15.44 -4.57
CA GLY A 340 32.80 15.68 -5.99
C GLY A 340 33.04 17.15 -6.31
N GLN A 341 33.22 17.46 -7.60
CA GLN A 341 33.25 18.85 -8.07
C GLN A 341 31.87 19.24 -8.61
N THR A 342 31.44 18.59 -9.69
CA THR A 342 30.12 18.78 -10.32
C THR A 342 29.19 17.58 -10.11
N ALA A 343 29.77 16.40 -9.94
CA ALA A 343 29.06 15.15 -9.68
C ALA A 343 29.76 14.37 -8.57
N VAL A 344 28.98 13.56 -7.85
CA VAL A 344 29.49 12.71 -6.77
C VAL A 344 30.49 11.68 -7.30
N ARG A 345 31.59 11.51 -6.57
CA ARG A 345 32.65 10.52 -6.83
C ARG A 345 32.95 9.66 -5.61
N GLY A 346 32.49 10.06 -4.43
CA GLY A 346 32.61 9.23 -3.23
C GLY A 346 31.84 9.75 -2.05
N VAL A 347 31.79 8.91 -1.02
CA VAL A 347 31.11 9.15 0.25
C VAL A 347 32.14 9.11 1.37
N ARG A 348 32.34 10.23 2.05
CA ARG A 348 33.26 10.36 3.19
C ARG A 348 32.55 9.92 4.47
N LEU A 349 33.18 9.03 5.21
CA LEU A 349 32.73 8.56 6.51
C LEU A 349 33.41 9.32 7.66
N ASP A 350 32.83 9.27 8.85
CA ASP A 350 33.38 9.89 10.07
C ASP A 350 34.68 9.24 10.56
N ASP A 351 34.94 7.99 10.18
CA ASP A 351 36.21 7.29 10.41
C ASP A 351 37.33 7.68 9.43
N GLY A 352 37.05 8.62 8.52
CA GLY A 352 38.01 9.14 7.53
C GLY A 352 38.05 8.37 6.21
N ARG A 353 37.43 7.18 6.11
CA ARG A 353 37.39 6.42 4.85
C ARG A 353 36.60 7.16 3.78
N LEU A 354 37.05 7.04 2.53
CA LEU A 354 36.32 7.46 1.34
C LEU A 354 35.88 6.22 0.58
N LEU A 355 34.56 6.05 0.41
CA LEU A 355 34.00 5.01 -0.43
C LEU A 355 33.73 5.58 -1.83
N GLU A 356 34.37 5.01 -2.86
CA GLU A 356 34.13 5.44 -4.24
C GLU A 356 32.68 5.14 -4.66
N ALA A 357 32.01 6.15 -5.20
CA ALA A 357 30.61 6.08 -5.61
C ALA A 357 30.38 7.00 -6.80
N SER A 358 29.85 6.48 -7.90
CA SER A 358 29.40 7.34 -9.01
C SER A 358 27.99 7.84 -8.82
N HIS A 359 27.21 7.20 -7.95
CA HIS A 359 25.85 7.59 -7.58
C HIS A 359 25.61 7.35 -6.09
N VAL A 360 24.78 8.18 -5.48
CA VAL A 360 24.34 8.02 -4.10
C VAL A 360 22.82 8.04 -4.05
N LEU A 361 22.18 7.02 -3.47
CA LEU A 361 20.74 7.03 -3.21
C LEU A 361 20.49 7.45 -1.75
N MET A 362 19.79 8.56 -1.55
CA MET A 362 19.33 9.01 -0.24
C MET A 362 18.09 8.21 0.18
N ALA A 363 18.28 7.29 1.12
CA ALA A 363 17.24 6.46 1.73
C ALA A 363 17.18 6.66 3.26
N ALA A 364 17.43 7.89 3.73
CA ALA A 364 17.54 8.27 5.14
C ALA A 364 16.18 8.48 5.85
N GLY A 365 15.10 7.95 5.28
CA GLY A 365 13.71 8.12 5.75
C GLY A 365 12.95 9.22 4.99
N ALA A 366 11.75 9.53 5.48
CA ALA A 366 10.86 10.51 4.87
C ALA A 366 10.50 11.64 5.86
N VAL A 367 9.95 12.73 5.32
CA VAL A 367 9.42 13.87 6.08
C VAL A 367 8.02 14.20 5.52
N PRO A 368 7.00 14.39 6.36
CA PRO A 368 5.68 14.86 5.93
C PRO A 368 5.77 16.16 5.11
N ALA A 369 5.05 16.22 3.99
CA ALA A 369 5.01 17.38 3.12
C ALA A 369 3.99 18.40 3.66
N THR A 370 4.38 19.15 4.69
CA THR A 370 3.49 20.09 5.43
C THR A 370 3.85 21.56 5.26
N ASP A 371 4.89 21.88 4.50
CA ASP A 371 5.45 23.23 4.46
C ASP A 371 4.48 24.27 3.86
N MET A 372 3.52 23.82 3.04
CA MET A 372 2.46 24.64 2.43
C MET A 372 1.24 24.86 3.34
N LEU A 373 1.13 24.17 4.48
CA LEU A 373 -0.08 24.17 5.30
C LEU A 373 -0.18 25.41 6.18
N VAL A 374 -1.37 26.01 6.22
CA VAL A 374 -1.67 27.15 7.09
C VAL A 374 -2.87 26.85 7.97
N GLY A 375 -2.68 26.93 9.29
CA GLY A 375 -3.70 26.62 10.29
C GLY A 375 -3.78 25.15 10.70
N ALA A 376 -2.93 24.27 10.14
CA ALA A 376 -2.85 22.87 10.54
C ALA A 376 -2.05 22.69 11.84
N ARG A 377 -2.52 21.78 12.72
CA ARG A 377 -1.78 21.37 13.92
C ARG A 377 -0.84 20.22 13.56
N LEU A 378 0.44 20.35 13.94
CA LEU A 378 1.48 19.37 13.62
C LEU A 378 1.97 18.64 14.87
N GLU A 379 2.29 17.37 14.73
CA GLU A 379 3.06 16.57 15.69
C GLU A 379 4.54 16.93 15.65
N ALA A 380 5.32 16.39 16.60
CA ALA A 380 6.77 16.60 16.67
C ALA A 380 7.51 16.15 15.40
N ASP A 381 7.02 15.10 14.74
CA ASP A 381 7.60 14.58 13.49
C ASP A 381 7.05 15.28 12.23
N ARG A 382 6.30 16.39 12.42
CA ARG A 382 5.60 17.17 11.39
C ARG A 382 4.38 16.49 10.79
N GLY A 383 3.92 15.34 11.30
CA GLY A 383 2.63 14.78 10.89
C GLY A 383 1.47 15.73 11.20
N VAL A 384 0.47 15.83 10.32
CA VAL A 384 -0.74 16.62 10.58
C VAL A 384 -1.63 15.85 11.53
N ARG A 385 -1.87 16.41 12.72
CA ARG A 385 -2.76 15.83 13.72
C ARG A 385 -4.19 15.82 13.19
N THR A 386 -4.81 14.65 13.15
CA THR A 386 -6.23 14.49 12.82
C THR A 386 -7.04 14.06 14.05
N ASP A 387 -8.35 14.22 13.98
CA ASP A 387 -9.25 13.48 14.87
C ASP A 387 -9.45 12.02 14.38
N ALA A 388 -10.33 11.27 15.05
CA ALA A 388 -10.65 9.89 14.69
C ALA A 388 -11.35 9.77 13.32
N TYR A 389 -11.95 10.84 12.80
CA TYR A 389 -12.61 10.90 11.49
C TYR A 389 -11.66 11.40 10.39
N LEU A 390 -10.36 11.53 10.69
CA LEU A 390 -9.33 12.09 9.81
C LEU A 390 -9.52 13.59 9.52
N ALA A 391 -10.37 14.28 10.28
CA ALA A 391 -10.61 15.71 10.12
C ALA A 391 -9.49 16.53 10.77
N ILE A 392 -9.18 17.66 10.14
CA ILE A 392 -8.17 18.64 10.57
C ILE A 392 -8.73 20.07 10.63
N GLY A 393 -10.02 20.24 10.32
CA GLY A 393 -10.77 21.49 10.30
C GLY A 393 -12.22 21.22 9.85
N ASP A 394 -13.03 22.27 9.78
CA ASP A 394 -14.40 22.14 9.27
C ASP A 394 -14.39 21.75 7.78
N SER A 395 -14.89 20.55 7.50
CA SER A 395 -14.90 19.97 6.15
C SER A 395 -13.51 19.88 5.50
N VAL A 396 -12.46 19.78 6.33
CA VAL A 396 -11.07 19.57 5.89
C VAL A 396 -10.50 18.32 6.54
N TYR A 397 -9.89 17.47 5.74
CA TYR A 397 -9.38 16.15 6.13
C TYR A 397 -7.92 15.99 5.72
N ALA A 398 -7.19 15.08 6.37
CA ALA A 398 -5.87 14.65 5.95
C ALA A 398 -5.76 13.12 5.89
N ALA A 399 -5.08 12.59 4.88
CA ALA A 399 -4.90 11.15 4.71
C ALA A 399 -3.56 10.80 4.03
N GLY A 400 -3.08 9.58 4.28
CA GLY A 400 -1.80 9.08 3.80
C GLY A 400 -0.64 9.39 4.75
N ASP A 401 0.58 9.34 4.22
CA ASP A 401 1.82 9.49 4.99
C ASP A 401 1.91 10.79 5.82
N ILE A 402 1.09 11.80 5.49
CA ILE A 402 1.02 13.09 6.17
C ILE A 402 0.22 13.03 7.48
N ALA A 403 -0.74 12.11 7.62
CA ALA A 403 -1.74 12.11 8.68
C ALA A 403 -1.24 11.39 9.94
N ALA A 404 -1.25 12.11 11.06
CA ALA A 404 -1.08 11.56 12.40
C ALA A 404 -2.46 11.38 13.04
N TYR A 405 -2.97 10.15 13.01
CA TYR A 405 -4.31 9.78 13.49
C TYR A 405 -4.22 9.13 14.88
N PRO A 406 -5.29 9.16 15.69
CA PRO A 406 -5.31 8.44 16.96
C PRO A 406 -5.30 6.93 16.69
N ASP A 407 -4.25 6.23 17.11
CA ASP A 407 -4.13 4.78 16.94
C ASP A 407 -5.31 4.07 17.64
N PRO A 408 -5.98 3.09 17.00
CA PRO A 408 -7.13 2.43 17.61
C PRO A 408 -6.80 1.62 18.87
N LEU A 409 -5.53 1.25 19.07
CA LEU A 409 -5.10 0.42 20.20
C LEU A 409 -4.85 1.24 21.48
N ASP A 410 -4.22 2.41 21.36
CA ASP A 410 -3.76 3.21 22.51
C ASP A 410 -4.13 4.70 22.43
N HIS A 411 -4.79 5.13 21.36
CA HIS A 411 -5.19 6.51 21.05
C HIS A 411 -4.04 7.51 20.95
N ALA A 412 -2.78 7.05 20.98
CA ALA A 412 -1.64 7.92 20.73
C ALA A 412 -1.63 8.34 19.26
N PRO A 413 -1.18 9.57 18.94
CA PRO A 413 -0.97 9.96 17.56
C PRO A 413 0.00 9.01 16.88
N ALA A 414 -0.42 8.41 15.77
CA ALA A 414 0.36 7.50 14.97
C ALA A 414 0.36 7.96 13.51
N ARG A 415 1.53 7.94 12.90
CA ARG A 415 1.72 8.20 11.47
C ARG A 415 2.28 6.94 10.83
N VAL A 416 1.61 6.48 9.78
CA VAL A 416 1.95 5.22 9.09
C VAL A 416 2.31 5.54 7.64
N GLU A 417 3.59 5.35 7.31
CA GLU A 417 4.16 5.62 5.97
C GLU A 417 4.05 4.38 5.09
N HIS A 418 2.82 4.00 4.73
CA HIS A 418 2.61 2.79 3.96
C HIS A 418 1.41 2.84 3.03
N TRP A 419 1.56 2.20 1.86
CA TRP A 419 0.62 2.30 0.74
C TRP A 419 -0.81 1.89 1.10
N ARG A 420 -0.99 0.72 1.73
CA ARG A 420 -2.35 0.28 2.11
C ARG A 420 -2.95 1.17 3.20
N ALA A 421 -2.16 1.63 4.17
CA ALA A 421 -2.66 2.56 5.19
C ALA A 421 -3.13 3.87 4.55
N ALA A 422 -2.37 4.40 3.59
CA ALA A 422 -2.77 5.58 2.83
C ALA A 422 -4.06 5.35 2.04
N CYS A 423 -4.21 4.22 1.35
CA CYS A 423 -5.47 3.89 0.67
C CYS A 423 -6.65 3.77 1.66
N GLN A 424 -6.44 3.12 2.82
CA GLN A 424 -7.47 2.94 3.84
C GLN A 424 -7.93 4.30 4.40
N GLN A 425 -6.98 5.17 4.74
CA GLN A 425 -7.29 6.53 5.20
C GLN A 425 -7.95 7.35 4.11
N GLY A 426 -7.50 7.26 2.86
CA GLY A 426 -8.12 7.94 1.72
C GLY A 426 -9.58 7.52 1.50
N MET A 427 -9.84 6.20 1.50
CA MET A 427 -11.20 5.66 1.44
C MET A 427 -12.08 6.19 2.58
N GLN A 428 -11.60 6.18 3.82
CA GLN A 428 -12.36 6.66 4.98
C GLN A 428 -12.59 8.18 4.94
N ALA A 429 -11.57 8.96 4.58
CA ALA A 429 -11.68 10.41 4.45
C ALA A 429 -12.68 10.78 3.35
N GLY A 430 -12.66 10.10 2.21
CA GLY A 430 -13.67 10.29 1.15
C GLY A 430 -15.09 9.99 1.62
N LEU A 431 -15.30 8.92 2.40
CA LEU A 431 -16.59 8.62 3.03
C LEU A 431 -17.04 9.74 3.99
N ASN A 432 -16.13 10.21 4.84
CA ASN A 432 -16.42 11.26 5.82
C ASN A 432 -16.71 12.61 5.13
N MET A 433 -16.02 12.95 4.04
CA MET A 433 -16.32 14.12 3.21
C MET A 433 -17.74 14.10 2.63
N MET A 434 -18.27 12.92 2.30
CA MET A 434 -19.67 12.75 1.84
C MET A 434 -20.69 12.73 3.00
N GLY A 435 -20.26 12.90 4.26
CA GLY A 435 -21.12 12.84 5.43
C GLY A 435 -21.38 11.43 5.97
N HIS A 436 -20.74 10.39 5.42
CA HIS A 436 -20.80 9.03 5.97
C HIS A 436 -19.79 8.87 7.12
N LEU A 437 -19.99 9.65 8.18
CA LEU A 437 -19.05 9.79 9.29
C LEU A 437 -18.83 8.46 10.03
N ALA A 438 -17.63 7.91 9.92
CA ALA A 438 -17.14 6.81 10.73
C ALA A 438 -15.67 7.01 11.12
N PRO A 439 -15.26 6.58 12.33
CA PRO A 439 -13.89 6.68 12.77
C PRO A 439 -12.96 5.74 11.99
N PHE A 440 -11.72 6.14 11.79
CA PHE A 440 -10.67 5.30 11.23
C PHE A 440 -10.12 4.34 12.29
N GLN A 441 -10.48 3.06 12.19
CA GLN A 441 -10.15 2.03 13.21
C GLN A 441 -9.19 0.94 12.72
N LYS A 442 -8.46 1.17 11.63
CA LYS A 442 -7.59 0.13 11.04
C LYS A 442 -6.25 0.05 11.79
N PRO A 443 -5.77 -1.16 12.11
CA PRO A 443 -4.44 -1.32 12.68
C PRO A 443 -3.37 -0.94 11.64
N PRO A 444 -2.22 -0.39 12.08
CA PRO A 444 -1.07 -0.17 11.22
C PRO A 444 -0.68 -1.45 10.49
N PHE A 445 -0.36 -1.35 9.20
CA PHE A 445 0.05 -2.47 8.38
C PHE A 445 1.15 -2.05 7.42
N PHE A 446 2.08 -2.97 7.17
CA PHE A 446 3.24 -2.80 6.30
C PHE A 446 3.54 -4.10 5.55
N TRP A 447 3.94 -4.03 4.28
CA TRP A 447 4.63 -5.12 3.59
C TRP A 447 5.90 -4.65 2.90
N SER A 448 6.81 -5.60 2.67
CA SER A 448 8.02 -5.42 1.88
C SER A 448 8.31 -6.69 1.08
N ASN A 449 8.94 -6.54 -0.09
CA ASN A 449 9.52 -7.65 -0.84
C ASN A 449 11.03 -7.54 -0.77
N ILE A 450 11.63 -8.35 0.09
CA ILE A 450 13.07 -8.34 0.33
C ILE A 450 13.66 -9.58 -0.34
N ALA A 451 14.45 -9.37 -1.39
CA ALA A 451 15.09 -10.45 -2.14
C ALA A 451 14.16 -11.54 -2.67
N GLY A 452 12.90 -11.20 -3.00
CA GLY A 452 11.87 -12.15 -3.46
C GLY A 452 11.02 -12.74 -2.33
N GLN A 453 11.30 -12.39 -1.07
CA GLN A 453 10.55 -12.86 0.10
C GLN A 453 9.60 -11.75 0.59
N GLY A 454 8.33 -12.12 0.78
CA GLY A 454 7.34 -11.21 1.36
C GLY A 454 7.46 -11.16 2.87
N LEU A 455 7.81 -9.99 3.40
CA LEU A 455 7.72 -9.67 4.82
C LEU A 455 6.49 -8.80 5.04
N ASP A 456 5.61 -9.24 5.92
CA ASP A 456 4.45 -8.48 6.32
C ASP A 456 4.55 -8.14 7.81
N ALA A 457 4.02 -6.98 8.21
CA ALA A 457 3.95 -6.54 9.60
C ALA A 457 2.63 -5.81 9.90
N VAL A 458 2.10 -6.02 11.11
CA VAL A 458 0.84 -5.45 11.62
C VAL A 458 1.09 -4.89 13.01
N GLY A 459 0.51 -3.73 13.33
CA GLY A 459 0.69 -3.05 14.61
C GLY A 459 2.01 -2.29 14.72
N ARG A 460 2.29 -1.75 15.91
CA ARG A 460 3.53 -1.00 16.22
C ARG A 460 4.33 -1.76 17.26
N PRO A 461 5.52 -2.30 16.93
CA PRO A 461 6.31 -3.05 17.89
C PRO A 461 7.06 -2.15 18.89
N ALA A 462 7.12 -0.84 18.66
CA ALA A 462 7.90 0.08 19.49
C ALA A 462 7.61 -0.08 21.00
N GLY A 463 8.66 -0.32 21.78
CA GLY A 463 8.59 -0.52 23.22
C GLY A 463 8.00 -1.85 23.67
N TYR A 464 8.03 -2.88 22.82
CA TYR A 464 7.76 -4.25 23.24
C TYR A 464 8.75 -4.73 24.31
N GLU A 465 8.30 -5.63 25.17
CA GLU A 465 9.05 -6.15 26.32
C GLU A 465 9.48 -7.61 26.10
N ARG A 466 8.71 -8.36 25.31
CA ARG A 466 8.95 -9.77 25.02
C ARG A 466 8.61 -10.09 23.57
N LEU A 467 9.45 -10.89 22.94
CA LEU A 467 9.20 -11.47 21.62
C LEU A 467 8.71 -12.93 21.79
N ILE A 468 7.65 -13.29 21.09
CA ILE A 468 7.29 -14.70 20.87
C ILE A 468 7.57 -15.00 19.41
N LEU A 469 8.63 -15.75 19.15
CA LEU A 469 9.07 -16.13 17.82
C LEU A 469 8.72 -17.59 17.55
N LYS A 470 8.03 -17.83 16.43
CA LYS A 470 7.75 -19.17 15.90
C LYS A 470 8.40 -19.34 14.54
N GLY A 471 9.04 -20.48 14.32
CA GLY A 471 9.82 -20.74 13.12
C GLY A 471 11.21 -20.10 13.18
N ASP A 472 11.81 -19.90 12.01
CA ASP A 472 13.21 -19.50 11.88
C ASP A 472 13.36 -18.34 10.88
N PRO A 473 13.71 -17.13 11.36
CA PRO A 473 13.96 -15.98 10.50
C PRO A 473 15.02 -16.21 9.42
N ASP A 474 16.08 -16.98 9.70
CA ASP A 474 17.14 -17.25 8.71
C ASP A 474 16.65 -18.14 7.56
N ARG A 475 15.64 -18.96 7.83
CA ARG A 475 14.94 -19.77 6.82
C ARG A 475 13.81 -19.03 6.11
N GLN A 476 13.63 -17.73 6.41
CA GLN A 476 12.55 -16.89 5.87
C GLN A 476 11.15 -17.45 6.16
N ASP A 477 11.02 -18.22 7.24
CA ASP A 477 9.79 -18.95 7.55
C ASP A 477 9.46 -18.82 9.04
N PHE A 478 8.87 -17.68 9.39
CA PHE A 478 8.65 -17.31 10.78
C PHE A 478 7.46 -16.36 10.95
N ILE A 479 6.96 -16.32 12.18
CA ILE A 479 6.11 -15.25 12.69
C ILE A 479 6.62 -14.83 14.06
N ALA A 480 6.69 -13.52 14.28
CA ALA A 480 7.15 -12.89 15.50
C ALA A 480 6.01 -12.03 16.07
N TYR A 481 5.58 -12.30 17.30
CA TYR A 481 4.61 -11.51 18.03
C TYR A 481 5.31 -10.64 19.07
N TYR A 482 5.02 -9.35 19.06
CA TYR A 482 5.63 -8.36 19.95
C TYR A 482 4.68 -8.09 21.12
N ILE A 483 5.13 -8.39 22.33
CA ILE A 483 4.32 -8.35 23.55
C ILE A 483 4.73 -7.16 24.41
N LYS A 484 3.76 -6.39 24.88
CA LYS A 484 3.94 -5.29 25.84
C LYS A 484 2.79 -5.28 26.85
N GLY A 485 3.10 -5.18 28.13
CA GLY A 485 2.07 -5.15 29.18
C GLY A 485 1.12 -6.35 29.13
N GLY A 486 1.65 -7.55 28.81
CA GLY A 486 0.86 -8.78 28.70
C GLY A 486 -0.08 -8.88 27.49
N ARG A 487 0.02 -7.98 26.49
CA ARG A 487 -0.78 -8.01 25.26
C ARG A 487 0.11 -8.03 24.02
N ALA A 488 -0.34 -8.68 22.95
CA ALA A 488 0.30 -8.58 21.65
C ALA A 488 -0.05 -7.24 20.99
N ILE A 489 0.97 -6.42 20.73
CA ILE A 489 0.82 -5.07 20.16
C ILE A 489 1.23 -4.99 18.69
N ALA A 490 1.90 -6.02 18.19
CA ALA A 490 2.26 -6.17 16.79
C ALA A 490 2.57 -7.62 16.44
N ALA A 491 2.63 -7.91 15.14
CA ALA A 491 3.20 -9.12 14.60
C ALA A 491 3.94 -8.83 13.29
N SER A 492 4.98 -9.60 12.98
CA SER A 492 5.62 -9.61 11.66
C SER A 492 5.98 -11.02 11.24
N GLY A 493 5.95 -11.32 9.95
CA GLY A 493 6.34 -12.65 9.49
C GLY A 493 6.68 -12.71 8.01
N MET A 494 7.40 -13.77 7.67
CA MET A 494 7.67 -14.20 6.30
C MET A 494 7.09 -15.60 6.11
N ASN A 495 6.45 -15.84 4.95
CA ASN A 495 5.83 -17.12 4.60
C ASN A 495 4.79 -17.65 5.61
N ARG A 496 4.24 -16.77 6.45
CA ARG A 496 3.16 -17.04 7.43
C ARG A 496 1.90 -16.20 7.16
N LYS A 497 1.53 -16.09 5.87
CA LYS A 497 0.49 -15.15 5.39
C LYS A 497 -0.86 -15.33 6.06
N ALA A 498 -1.37 -16.56 6.15
CA ALA A 498 -2.69 -16.83 6.75
C ALA A 498 -2.72 -16.48 8.24
N GLU A 499 -1.68 -16.84 8.98
CA GLU A 499 -1.57 -16.56 10.41
C GLU A 499 -1.47 -15.05 10.68
N LEU A 500 -0.74 -14.30 9.85
CA LEU A 500 -0.66 -12.85 9.97
C LEU A 500 -1.97 -12.14 9.58
N ILE A 501 -2.70 -12.65 8.59
CA ILE A 501 -4.05 -12.14 8.26
C ILE A 501 -5.00 -12.37 9.43
N ALA A 502 -5.01 -13.57 10.02
CA ALA A 502 -5.83 -13.86 11.18
C ALA A 502 -5.45 -12.93 12.35
N PHE A 503 -4.16 -12.72 12.62
CA PHE A 503 -3.70 -11.76 13.63
C PHE A 503 -4.21 -10.33 13.34
N MET A 504 -4.06 -9.85 12.10
CA MET A 504 -4.54 -8.53 11.68
C MET A 504 -6.04 -8.38 11.88
N HIS A 505 -6.82 -9.39 11.48
CA HIS A 505 -8.26 -9.38 11.62
C HIS A 505 -8.70 -9.40 13.09
N LEU A 506 -8.07 -10.22 13.93
CA LEU A 506 -8.33 -10.27 15.36
C LEU A 506 -7.93 -8.95 16.06
N MET A 507 -6.87 -8.30 15.60
CA MET A 507 -6.49 -6.96 16.07
C MET A 507 -7.54 -5.92 15.69
N GLU A 508 -7.96 -5.89 14.43
CA GLU A 508 -9.00 -4.99 13.92
C GLU A 508 -10.33 -5.16 14.67
N THR A 509 -10.68 -6.39 15.04
CA THR A 509 -11.93 -6.72 15.74
C THR A 509 -11.81 -6.73 17.27
N GLY A 510 -10.66 -6.36 17.84
CA GLY A 510 -10.45 -6.32 19.29
C GLY A 510 -10.47 -7.68 20.00
N ARG A 511 -10.21 -8.78 19.27
CA ARG A 511 -10.26 -10.17 19.74
C ARG A 511 -8.90 -10.88 19.78
N LEU A 512 -7.81 -10.13 19.88
CA LEU A 512 -6.48 -10.74 20.01
C LEU A 512 -6.43 -11.65 21.24
N PRO A 513 -5.89 -12.88 21.12
CA PRO A 513 -5.76 -13.78 22.25
C PRO A 513 -4.62 -13.34 23.18
N ASP A 514 -4.56 -13.95 24.36
CA ASP A 514 -3.46 -13.73 25.29
C ASP A 514 -2.12 -14.29 24.75
N PRO A 515 -0.96 -13.80 25.24
CA PRO A 515 0.34 -14.26 24.78
C PRO A 515 0.63 -15.75 25.01
N THR A 516 -0.01 -16.42 25.97
CA THR A 516 0.16 -17.87 26.19
C THR A 516 -0.43 -18.65 25.03
N PHE A 517 -1.59 -18.23 24.50
CA PHE A 517 -2.14 -18.82 23.27
C PHE A 517 -1.18 -18.64 22.09
N LEU A 518 -0.61 -17.43 21.92
CA LEU A 518 0.33 -17.13 20.83
C LEU A 518 1.62 -17.94 20.91
N GLY A 519 2.06 -18.32 22.11
CA GLY A 519 3.22 -19.18 22.33
C GLY A 519 2.97 -20.68 22.11
N ALA A 520 1.70 -21.11 22.07
CA ALA A 520 1.35 -22.51 21.83
C ALA A 520 1.31 -22.84 20.33
N GLU A 521 1.49 -24.10 19.95
CA GLU A 521 1.33 -24.61 18.57
C GLU A 521 -0.17 -24.72 18.17
N ARG A 522 -0.88 -23.58 18.24
CA ARG A 522 -2.30 -23.43 17.91
C ARG A 522 -2.47 -22.40 16.80
N SER A 523 -3.39 -22.68 15.88
CA SER A 523 -3.69 -21.76 14.76
C SER A 523 -4.63 -20.63 15.20
N LEU A 524 -4.26 -19.38 14.90
CA LEU A 524 -5.13 -18.21 15.06
C LEU A 524 -6.42 -18.31 14.25
N GLN A 525 -6.44 -19.13 13.19
CA GLN A 525 -7.65 -19.38 12.39
C GLN A 525 -8.78 -20.00 13.23
N THR A 526 -8.46 -20.65 14.35
CA THR A 526 -9.48 -21.21 15.27
C THR A 526 -10.26 -20.13 16.03
N LEU A 527 -9.79 -18.89 16.04
CA LEU A 527 -10.41 -17.76 16.74
C LEU A 527 -11.21 -16.83 15.82
N VAL A 528 -11.07 -16.97 14.50
CA VAL A 528 -11.93 -16.26 13.55
C VAL A 528 -13.21 -17.05 13.34
N GLN A 529 -14.33 -16.34 13.16
CA GLN A 529 -15.62 -16.98 12.97
C GLN A 529 -15.67 -17.67 11.60
N PRO A 530 -16.18 -18.92 11.54
CA PRO A 530 -16.49 -19.56 10.27
C PRO A 530 -17.50 -18.74 9.48
N TRP A 531 -17.37 -18.76 8.17
CA TRP A 531 -18.37 -18.16 7.30
C TRP A 531 -19.71 -18.89 7.43
N ASP A 532 -20.77 -18.16 7.79
CA ASP A 532 -22.12 -18.70 7.98
C ASP A 532 -23.11 -18.23 6.91
N GLY A 533 -22.63 -17.50 5.90
CA GLY A 533 -23.46 -16.93 4.83
C GLY A 533 -23.90 -15.47 5.06
N ARG A 534 -23.76 -14.91 6.26
CA ARG A 534 -24.23 -13.55 6.57
C ARG A 534 -23.20 -12.49 6.22
N ALA A 535 -23.64 -11.25 5.95
CA ALA A 535 -22.72 -10.16 5.65
C ALA A 535 -21.69 -9.98 6.79
N ALA A 536 -20.43 -9.75 6.43
CA ALA A 536 -19.41 -9.31 7.39
C ALA A 536 -19.91 -8.01 8.06
N SER A 537 -20.03 -8.06 9.38
CA SER A 537 -20.44 -6.92 10.22
C SER A 537 -19.42 -5.80 10.21
#